data_AF-R1F1T9-F1
#
_entry.id   AF-R1F1T9-F1
#
_cell.length_a   1.000
_cell.length_b   1.000
_cell.length_c   1.000
_cell.angle_alpha   90.00
_cell.angle_beta   90.00
_cell.angle_gamma   90.00
#
_symmetry.space_group_name_H-M   'P 1'
#
loop_
_entity.id
_entity.type
_entity.pdbx_description
1 polymer ?
#
loop_
_entity_poly.entity_id
_entity_poly.type
_entity_poly.pdbx_seq_one_letter_code
_entity_poly.pdbx_strand_id
1 'polypeptide(L)' 'MAEKKLFTPLSGTQRIFEAVLIAITLLAAYLLLALLTYHPADPGWSQTSWEGDVKNLAGSAGAWIADITMF' A
#
# COMPACT_ATOMS: atom_id res chain seq x y z
N MET A 1 -29.88 27.56 28.85
CA MET A 1 -29.58 26.83 27.59
C MET A 1 -28.11 26.44 27.64
N ALA A 2 -27.77 25.16 27.45
CA ALA A 2 -26.37 24.73 27.45
C ALA A 2 -25.76 24.93 26.06
N GLU A 3 -24.59 25.56 26.00
CA GLU A 3 -23.82 25.75 24.77
C GLU A 3 -23.36 24.38 24.24
N LYS A 4 -23.76 24.03 23.02
CA LYS A 4 -23.33 22.79 22.37
C LYS A 4 -21.94 23.02 21.81
N LYS A 5 -20.91 22.41 22.41
CA LYS A 5 -19.53 22.50 21.89
C LYS A 5 -19.50 21.96 20.46
N LEU A 6 -19.21 22.85 19.51
CA LEU A 6 -19.15 22.55 18.07
C LEU A 6 -18.01 21.60 17.70
N PHE A 7 -16.97 21.52 18.53
CA PHE A 7 -15.79 20.70 18.29
C PHE A 7 -15.41 19.92 19.54
N THR A 8 -15.55 18.60 19.46
CA THR A 8 -14.98 17.65 20.41
C THR A 8 -13.64 17.15 19.86
N PRO A 9 -12.50 17.41 20.52
CA PRO A 9 -11.22 16.92 20.05
C PRO A 9 -11.20 15.38 20.09
N LEU A 10 -10.56 14.77 19.10
CA LEU A 10 -10.35 13.32 19.07
C LEU A 10 -9.58 12.87 20.30
N SER A 11 -10.05 11.78 20.93
CA SER A 11 -9.33 11.12 22.01
C SER A 11 -8.01 10.52 21.50
N GLY A 12 -7.06 10.26 22.41
CA GLY A 12 -5.76 9.69 22.04
C GLY A 12 -5.89 8.36 21.27
N THR A 13 -6.84 7.50 21.66
CA THR A 13 -7.10 6.23 20.97
C THR A 13 -7.70 6.43 19.59
N GLN A 14 -8.60 7.41 19.41
CA GLN A 14 -9.17 7.73 18.11
C GLN A 14 -8.11 8.20 17.11
N ARG A 15 -7.13 8.99 17.56
CA ARG A 15 -6.01 9.43 16.71
C ARG A 15 -5.12 8.28 16.26
N ILE A 16 -4.87 7.30 17.14
CA ILE A 16 -4.11 6.10 16.79
C ILE A 16 -4.86 5.30 15.73
N PHE A 17 -6.16 5.09 15.91
CA PHE A 17 -6.97 4.38 14.90
C PHE A 17 -7.01 5.10 13.56
N GLU A 18 -7.11 6.42 13.55
CA GLU A 18 -7.05 7.22 12.33
C GLU A 18 -5.68 7.06 11.64
N ALA A 19 -4.57 7.15 12.38
CA ALA A 19 -3.23 6.95 11.83
C ALA A 19 -3.04 5.54 11.24
N VAL A 20 -3.54 4.52 11.94
CA VAL A 20 -3.52 3.13 11.44
C VAL A 20 -4.37 2.98 10.19
N LEU A 21 -5.56 3.57 10.15
CA LEU A 21 -6.45 3.53 8.98
C LEU A 21 -5.80 4.18 7.76
N ILE A 22 -5.14 5.33 7.95
CA ILE A 22 -4.38 6.00 6.89
C ILE A 22 -3.24 5.11 6.40
N ALA A 23 -2.44 4.53 7.31
CA ALA A 23 -1.33 3.65 6.95
C ALA A 23 -1.81 2.42 6.16
N ILE A 24 -2.90 1.77 6.59
CA ILE A 24 -3.49 0.63 5.89
C ILE A 24 -4.00 1.05 4.51
N THR A 25 -4.60 2.22 4.39
CA THR A 25 -5.12 2.73 3.11
C THR A 25 -3.98 2.99 2.12
N LEU A 26 -2.88 3.60 2.58
CA LEU A 26 -1.68 3.81 1.76
C LEU A 26 -1.05 2.48 1.33
N LEU A 27 -0.96 1.52 2.26
CA LEU A 27 -0.46 0.18 1.95
C LEU A 27 -1.34 -0.52 0.91
N ALA A 28 -2.66 -0.45 1.07
CA ALA A 28 -3.61 -1.04 0.12
C ALA A 28 -3.51 -0.39 -1.27
N ALA A 29 -3.35 0.93 -1.35
CA ALA A 29 -3.14 1.64 -2.61
C ALA A 29 -1.82 1.24 -3.27
N TYR A 30 -0.74 1.11 -2.49
CA TYR A 30 0.55 0.63 -2.99
C TYR A 30 0.45 -0.81 -3.53
N LEU A 31 -0.22 -1.71 -2.80
CA LEU A 31 -0.43 -3.09 -3.24
C LEU A 31 -1.28 -3.15 -4.52
N LEU A 32 -2.35 -2.35 -4.59
CA LEU A 32 -3.18 -2.26 -5.78
C LEU A 32 -2.36 -1.79 -6.99
N LEU A 33 -1.52 -0.76 -6.82
CA LEU A 33 -0.63 -0.28 -7.88
C LEU A 33 0.33 -1.40 -8.32
N ALA A 34 0.97 -2.07 -7.36
CA ALA A 34 1.90 -3.17 -7.62
C ALA A 34 1.26 -4.30 -8.44
N LEU A 35 0.02 -4.67 -8.10
CA LEU A 35 -0.75 -5.71 -8.79
C LEU A 35 -1.20 -5.26 -10.19
N LEU A 36 -1.73 -4.04 -10.32
CA LEU A 36 -2.20 -3.51 -11.60
C LEU A 36 -1.07 -3.35 -12.63
N THR A 37 0.15 -3.09 -12.16
CA THR A 37 1.33 -2.92 -13.01
C THR A 37 2.27 -4.13 -12.94
N TYR A 38 1.74 -5.31 -12.62
CA TYR A 38 2.50 -6.55 -12.64
C TYR A 38 3.04 -6.83 -14.05
N HIS A 39 4.32 -7.20 -14.14
CA HIS A 39 4.96 -7.57 -15.39
C HIS A 39 5.81 -8.84 -15.17
N PRO A 40 5.61 -9.91 -15.95
CA PRO A 40 6.26 -11.19 -15.71
C PRO A 40 7.78 -11.19 -15.96
N ALA A 41 8.34 -10.16 -16.59
CA ALA A 41 9.80 -10.01 -16.72
C ALA A 41 10.45 -9.18 -15.60
N ASP A 42 9.66 -8.67 -14.64
CA ASP A 42 10.20 -7.99 -13.47
C ASP A 42 10.76 -9.00 -12.45
N PRO A 43 11.70 -8.59 -11.58
CA PRO A 43 12.33 -9.50 -10.63
C PRO A 43 11.32 -9.98 -9.58
N GLY A 44 11.29 -11.30 -9.32
CA GLY A 44 10.30 -11.94 -8.47
C GLY A 44 10.79 -13.23 -7.82
N TRP A 45 9.95 -13.82 -6.98
CA TRP A 45 10.16 -15.14 -6.41
C TRP A 45 10.18 -16.25 -7.47
N SER A 46 9.23 -16.19 -8.40
CA SER A 46 9.06 -17.17 -9.47
C SER A 46 10.00 -16.90 -10.67
N GLN A 47 10.53 -15.67 -10.77
CA GLN A 47 11.31 -15.20 -11.91
C GLN A 47 12.78 -14.97 -11.59
N THR A 48 13.64 -15.76 -12.22
CA THR A 48 15.11 -15.70 -12.07
C THR A 48 15.81 -14.91 -13.17
N SER A 49 15.11 -14.60 -14.27
CA SER A 49 15.65 -13.87 -15.42
C SER A 49 15.06 -12.46 -15.44
N TRP A 50 15.79 -11.51 -14.87
CA TRP A 50 15.49 -10.08 -14.95
C TRP A 50 16.48 -9.42 -15.90
N GLU A 51 15.98 -8.77 -16.95
CA GLU A 51 16.78 -7.99 -17.89
C GLU A 51 16.30 -6.53 -17.89
N GLY A 52 17.15 -5.62 -17.39
CA GLY A 52 16.96 -4.18 -17.56
C GLY A 52 16.15 -3.49 -16.45
N ASP A 53 15.41 -2.44 -16.79
CA ASP A 53 14.68 -1.64 -15.80
C ASP A 53 13.40 -2.34 -15.29
N VAL A 54 13.06 -2.12 -14.01
CA VAL A 54 11.81 -2.62 -13.42
C VAL A 54 10.62 -1.85 -13.99
N LYS A 55 9.64 -2.58 -14.53
CA LYS A 55 8.45 -2.01 -15.18
C LYS A 55 7.30 -1.77 -14.21
N ASN A 56 7.27 -2.47 -13.08
CA ASN A 56 6.30 -2.24 -12.03
C ASN A 56 6.42 -0.82 -11.49
N LEU A 57 5.32 -0.06 -11.50
CA LEU A 57 5.32 1.33 -11.04
C LEU A 57 5.51 1.46 -9.53
N ALA A 58 5.24 0.39 -8.77
CA ALA A 58 5.60 0.28 -7.36
C ALA A 58 7.06 -0.19 -7.16
N GLY A 59 7.87 -0.27 -8.22
CA GLY A 59 9.29 -0.60 -8.19
C GLY A 59 9.56 -2.08 -7.90
N SER A 60 10.83 -2.40 -7.57
CA SER A 60 11.28 -3.78 -7.36
C SER A 60 10.54 -4.49 -6.21
N ALA A 61 10.25 -3.77 -5.13
CA ALA A 61 9.50 -4.34 -4.01
C ALA A 61 8.05 -4.63 -4.40
N GLY A 62 7.41 -3.75 -5.17
CA GLY A 62 6.09 -3.97 -5.74
C GLY A 62 6.04 -5.17 -6.68
N ALA A 63 7.04 -5.30 -7.55
CA ALA A 63 7.18 -6.45 -8.45
C ALA A 63 7.27 -7.78 -7.67
N TRP A 64 8.09 -7.83 -6.62
CA TRP A 64 8.24 -9.03 -5.80
C TRP A 64 6.96 -9.43 -5.07
N ILE A 65 6.24 -8.45 -4.51
CA ILE A 65 4.96 -8.69 -3.83
C ILE A 65 3.87 -9.14 -4.82
N ALA A 66 3.80 -8.49 -5.99
CA ALA A 66 2.84 -8.85 -7.03
C ALA A 66 3.11 -10.27 -7.57
N ASP A 67 4.39 -10.64 -7.73
CA ASP A 67 4.78 -11.97 -8.15
C ASP A 67 4.33 -13.05 -7.14
N ILE A 68 4.57 -12.87 -5.85
CA ILE A 68 4.15 -13.83 -4.80
C ILE A 68 2.62 -14.01 -4.72
N THR A 69 1.86 -12.98 -5.07
CA THR A 69 0.40 -13.00 -4.94
C THR A 69 -0.31 -13.50 -6.21
N MET A 70 0.34 -13.42 -7.37
CA MET A 70 -0.20 -13.86 -8.66
C MET A 70 0.35 -15.21 -9.15
N PHE A 71 1.34 -15.79 -8.47
CA PHE A 71 1.88 -17.13 -8.72
C PHE A 71 1.49 -18.13 -7.61
#